data_AF-A0A536KH44-F1
#
_entry.id   AF-A0A536KH44-F1
#
_cell.length_a   1.000
_cell.length_b   1.000
_cell.length_c   1.000
_cell.angle_alpha   90.00
_cell.angle_beta   90.00
_cell.angle_gamma   90.00
#
_symmetry.space_group_name_H-M   'P 1'
#
loop_
_entity.id
_entity.type
_entity.pdbx_description
1 polymer ?
#
loop_
_entity_poly.entity_id
_entity_poly.type
_entity_poly.pdbx_seq_one_letter_code
_entity_poly.pdbx_strand_id
1 'polypeptide(L)'
;MIVGLAALSVLTPWTIAVDVANLHQIFGWTNPLAWLMALGLLTSVTQSARPYHGWGLVAAGLALVGWVGWAGFVLTTPSFSKFPFTFVPVDLLSTGWYAGLIGWVIAVDAFAARRGREPKLAQPKDVWPLSLTPGMGLVRLGYAGRGRLWLAAALLAVAFIGISGVNDSEFAYWAHYNTTPPDRGRLDVALGAAALALVLVASWIDTWRSLRRREIMGDWLARVRRRSQSESR
;
A
#
# COMPACT_ATOMS: atom_id res chain seq x y z
N MET A 1 13.87 11.33 -5.19
CA MET A 1 12.93 10.24 -5.55
C MET A 1 11.54 10.44 -4.95
N ILE A 2 11.34 10.41 -3.62
CA ILE A 2 9.99 10.56 -3.00
C ILE A 2 9.30 11.87 -3.39
N VAL A 3 10.02 13.01 -3.38
CA VAL A 3 9.47 14.32 -3.82
C VAL A 3 9.02 14.28 -5.28
N GLY A 4 9.80 13.62 -6.15
CA GLY A 4 9.44 13.45 -7.56
C GLY A 4 8.19 12.58 -7.74
N LEU A 5 8.05 11.50 -6.96
CA LEU A 5 6.86 10.64 -6.97
C LEU A 5 5.62 11.36 -6.41
N ALA A 6 5.80 12.20 -5.38
CA ALA A 6 4.73 13.07 -4.88
C ALA A 6 4.28 14.07 -5.96
N ALA A 7 5.23 14.74 -6.63
CA ALA A 7 4.93 15.65 -7.74
C ALA A 7 4.22 14.92 -8.89
N LEU A 8 4.72 13.76 -9.31
CA LEU A 8 4.08 12.94 -10.34
C LEU A 8 2.66 12.56 -9.96
N SER A 9 2.43 12.16 -8.70
CA SER A 9 1.08 11.83 -8.24
C SER A 9 0.11 13.01 -8.38
N VAL A 10 0.55 14.26 -8.20
CA VAL A 10 -0.33 15.45 -8.36
C VAL A 10 -0.46 15.84 -9.83
N LEU A 11 0.61 15.76 -10.61
CA LEU A 11 0.67 16.23 -11.99
C LEU A 11 0.06 15.26 -13.00
N THR A 12 -0.17 14.00 -12.61
CA THR A 12 -0.70 12.97 -13.50
C THR A 12 -2.12 12.53 -13.10
N PRO A 13 -2.86 11.93 -14.05
CA PRO A 13 -4.20 11.39 -13.80
C PRO A 13 -4.24 10.29 -12.74
N TRP A 14 -5.26 10.34 -11.88
CA TRP A 14 -5.59 9.28 -10.93
C TRP A 14 -6.63 8.31 -11.48
N THR A 15 -7.36 8.71 -12.53
CA THR A 15 -8.28 7.84 -13.26
C THR A 15 -7.97 7.74 -14.74
N ILE A 16 -8.36 6.61 -15.31
CA ILE A 16 -8.43 6.39 -16.76
C ILE A 16 -9.73 7.01 -17.29
N ALA A 17 -9.73 7.48 -18.55
CA ALA A 17 -10.96 7.94 -19.21
C ALA A 17 -11.75 6.73 -19.73
N VAL A 18 -13.05 6.67 -19.42
CA VAL A 18 -13.96 5.65 -19.94
C VAL A 18 -15.16 6.38 -20.55
N ASP A 19 -14.98 6.87 -21.76
CA ASP A 19 -15.94 7.76 -22.44
C ASP A 19 -17.32 7.13 -22.60
N VAL A 20 -17.37 5.82 -22.90
CA VAL A 20 -18.63 5.06 -23.06
C VAL A 20 -19.45 5.04 -21.76
N ALA A 21 -18.79 5.14 -20.61
CA ALA A 21 -19.41 5.21 -19.28
C ALA A 21 -19.49 6.65 -18.74
N ASN A 22 -19.15 7.66 -19.55
CA ASN A 22 -19.05 9.07 -19.16
C ASN A 22 -18.09 9.33 -17.98
N LEU A 23 -17.10 8.46 -17.78
CA LEU A 23 -16.08 8.69 -16.75
C LEU A 23 -14.94 9.51 -17.33
N HIS A 24 -14.81 10.73 -16.83
CA HIS A 24 -13.76 11.63 -17.22
C HIS A 24 -12.47 11.35 -16.43
N GLN A 25 -11.35 11.72 -17.04
CA GLN A 25 -10.06 11.70 -16.40
C GLN A 25 -9.99 12.71 -15.25
N ILE A 26 -9.64 12.24 -14.05
CA ILE A 26 -9.45 13.07 -12.86
C ILE A 26 -7.95 13.22 -12.62
N PHE A 27 -7.45 14.44 -12.75
CA PHE A 27 -6.05 14.76 -12.47
C PHE A 27 -5.76 14.85 -10.97
N GLY A 28 -4.54 14.53 -10.56
CA GLY A 28 -4.14 14.61 -9.16
C GLY A 28 -4.33 16.00 -8.56
N TRP A 29 -4.07 17.08 -9.30
CA TRP A 29 -4.19 18.45 -8.80
C TRP A 29 -5.65 18.87 -8.47
N THR A 30 -6.65 18.24 -9.09
CA THR A 30 -8.08 18.43 -8.75
C THR A 30 -8.57 17.44 -7.70
N ASN A 31 -7.80 16.40 -7.37
CA ASN A 31 -8.17 15.35 -6.45
C ASN A 31 -7.64 15.63 -5.01
N PRO A 32 -8.51 15.83 -4.01
CA PRO A 32 -8.07 16.08 -2.64
C PRO A 32 -7.26 14.91 -2.04
N LEU A 33 -7.54 13.67 -2.45
CA LEU A 33 -6.79 12.51 -1.96
C LEU A 33 -5.37 12.43 -2.54
N ALA A 34 -5.16 12.96 -3.74
CA ALA A 34 -3.82 13.10 -4.31
C ALA A 34 -2.98 14.13 -3.56
N TRP A 35 -3.59 15.24 -3.13
CA TRP A 35 -2.93 16.20 -2.26
C TRP A 35 -2.60 15.62 -0.89
N LEU A 36 -3.54 14.89 -0.28
CA LEU A 36 -3.32 14.22 1.00
C LEU A 36 -2.17 13.19 0.90
N MET A 37 -2.12 12.45 -0.21
CA MET A 37 -1.03 11.53 -0.56
C MET A 37 0.31 12.27 -0.69
N ALA A 38 0.38 13.34 -1.49
CA ALA A 38 1.60 14.10 -1.71
C ALA A 38 2.11 14.79 -0.44
N LEU A 39 1.23 15.43 0.33
CA LEU A 39 1.57 16.06 1.61
C LEU A 39 2.03 15.03 2.64
N GLY A 40 1.39 13.85 2.69
CA GLY A 40 1.83 12.74 3.53
C GLY A 40 3.26 12.28 3.20
N LEU A 41 3.60 12.17 1.90
CA LEU A 41 4.96 11.86 1.46
C LEU A 41 5.97 12.95 1.81
N LEU A 42 5.64 14.21 1.54
CA LEU A 42 6.50 15.36 1.86
C LEU A 42 6.75 15.44 3.38
N THR A 43 5.72 15.21 4.19
CA THR A 43 5.84 15.13 5.65
C THR A 43 6.84 14.05 6.05
N SER A 44 6.79 12.87 5.43
CA SER A 44 7.66 11.73 5.75
C SER A 44 9.16 11.95 5.46
N VAL A 45 9.51 12.92 4.61
CA VAL A 45 10.90 13.24 4.25
C VAL A 45 11.40 14.53 4.91
N THR A 46 10.50 15.36 5.41
CA THR A 46 10.84 16.67 6.00
C THR A 46 11.35 16.49 7.43
N GLN A 47 12.54 17.00 7.73
CA GLN A 47 13.17 16.83 9.05
C GLN A 47 12.42 17.55 10.17
N SER A 48 11.91 18.76 9.91
CA SER A 48 11.13 19.53 10.90
C SER A 48 9.82 18.85 11.28
N ALA A 49 9.27 18.00 10.41
CA ALA A 49 8.02 17.27 10.64
C ALA A 49 8.22 15.86 11.22
N ARG A 50 9.41 15.54 11.77
CA ARG A 50 9.75 14.20 12.29
C ARG A 50 8.73 13.57 13.25
N PRO A 51 8.08 14.31 14.17
CA PRO A 51 7.05 13.73 15.03
C PRO A 51 5.83 13.20 14.25
N TYR A 52 5.55 13.76 13.08
CA TYR A 52 4.36 13.49 12.27
C TYR A 52 4.61 12.49 11.14
N HIS A 53 5.84 11.98 10.96
CA HIS A 53 6.17 11.04 9.88
C HIS A 53 5.23 9.84 9.81
N GLY A 54 4.94 9.22 10.95
CA GLY A 54 4.02 8.07 11.01
C GLY A 54 2.60 8.44 10.59
N TRP A 55 2.08 9.56 11.09
CA TRP A 55 0.75 10.06 10.75
C TRP A 55 0.62 10.46 9.28
N GLY A 56 1.65 11.09 8.71
CA GLY A 56 1.70 11.41 7.28
C GLY A 56 1.64 10.16 6.40
N LEU A 57 2.32 9.08 6.79
CA LEU A 57 2.28 7.80 6.08
C LEU A 57 0.93 7.09 6.22
N VAL A 58 0.30 7.16 7.39
CA VAL A 58 -1.06 6.61 7.60
C VAL A 58 -2.06 7.36 6.73
N ALA A 59 -2.01 8.70 6.74
CA ALA A 59 -2.87 9.55 5.92
C ALA A 59 -2.69 9.20 4.43
N ALA A 60 -1.45 9.16 3.95
CA ALA A 60 -1.13 8.76 2.57
C ALA A 60 -1.68 7.36 2.21
N GLY A 61 -1.54 6.38 3.10
CA GLY A 61 -2.09 5.04 2.90
C GLY A 61 -3.62 5.05 2.81
N LEU A 62 -4.29 5.83 3.66
CA LEU A 62 -5.75 6.00 3.62
C LEU A 62 -6.21 6.70 2.33
N ALA A 63 -5.45 7.65 1.78
CA ALA A 63 -5.75 8.22 0.48
C ALA A 63 -5.72 7.18 -0.63
N LEU A 64 -4.70 6.31 -0.66
CA LEU A 64 -4.58 5.26 -1.67
C LEU A 64 -5.74 4.26 -1.58
N VAL A 65 -6.03 3.75 -0.38
CA VAL A 65 -7.13 2.80 -0.16
C VAL A 65 -8.49 3.45 -0.42
N GLY A 66 -8.67 4.68 0.06
CA GLY A 66 -9.88 5.46 -0.16
C GLY A 66 -10.18 5.68 -1.64
N TRP A 67 -9.15 5.90 -2.46
CA TRP A 67 -9.32 6.03 -3.91
C TRP A 67 -9.76 4.72 -4.58
N VAL A 68 -9.18 3.58 -4.17
CA VAL A 68 -9.63 2.26 -4.66
C VAL A 68 -11.06 1.97 -4.22
N GLY A 69 -11.42 2.34 -2.99
CA GLY A 69 -12.79 2.21 -2.49
C GLY A 69 -13.78 3.08 -3.27
N TRP A 70 -13.41 4.32 -3.58
CA TRP A 70 -14.19 5.19 -4.45
C TRP A 70 -14.33 4.61 -5.86
N ALA A 71 -13.25 4.10 -6.46
CA ALA A 71 -13.30 3.44 -7.77
C ALA A 71 -14.28 2.25 -7.73
N GLY A 72 -14.20 1.40 -6.70
CA GLY A 72 -15.15 0.30 -6.50
C GLY A 72 -16.60 0.77 -6.36
N PHE A 73 -16.83 1.88 -5.66
CA PHE A 73 -18.16 2.48 -5.55
C PHE A 73 -18.68 3.00 -6.90
N VAL A 74 -17.85 3.67 -7.69
CA VAL A 74 -18.22 4.16 -9.03
C VAL A 74 -18.67 3.03 -9.94
N LEU A 75 -18.05 1.86 -9.84
CA LEU A 75 -18.43 0.67 -10.61
C LEU A 75 -19.83 0.13 -10.26
N THR A 76 -20.39 0.49 -9.11
CA THR A 76 -21.77 0.12 -8.75
C THR A 76 -22.83 1.00 -9.42
N THR A 77 -22.42 2.06 -10.12
CA THR A 77 -23.34 3.00 -10.76
C THR A 77 -23.94 2.44 -12.05
N PRO A 78 -25.15 2.90 -12.46
CA PRO A 78 -25.79 2.46 -13.69
C PRO A 78 -24.99 2.74 -14.96
N SER A 79 -24.02 3.66 -14.90
CA SER A 79 -23.13 3.96 -16.02
C SER A 79 -22.20 2.80 -16.36
N PHE A 80 -21.86 1.95 -15.39
CA PHE A 80 -20.95 0.81 -15.58
C PHE A 80 -21.70 -0.53 -15.66
N SER A 81 -22.82 -0.67 -14.94
CA SER A 81 -23.57 -1.93 -14.86
C SER A 81 -24.31 -2.33 -16.13
N LYS A 82 -24.44 -1.43 -17.11
CA LYS A 82 -25.16 -1.68 -18.38
C LYS A 82 -24.31 -2.37 -19.44
N PHE A 83 -22.99 -2.39 -19.25
CA PHE A 83 -22.08 -3.00 -20.21
C PHE A 83 -21.89 -4.48 -19.91
N PRO A 84 -21.68 -5.32 -20.93
CA PRO A 84 -21.40 -6.75 -20.74
C PRO A 84 -20.01 -7.02 -20.15
N PHE A 85 -19.21 -5.98 -19.94
CA PHE A 85 -17.84 -6.06 -19.44
C PHE A 85 -17.79 -6.01 -17.91
N THR A 86 -17.11 -6.99 -17.32
CA THR A 86 -16.88 -7.02 -15.87
C THR A 86 -15.77 -6.03 -15.48
N PHE A 87 -16.18 -4.83 -15.06
CA PHE A 87 -15.26 -3.82 -14.54
C PHE A 87 -14.72 -4.19 -13.16
N VAL A 88 -13.44 -3.92 -12.94
CA VAL A 88 -12.77 -4.02 -11.63
C VAL A 88 -12.09 -2.70 -11.28
N PRO A 89 -11.89 -2.37 -9.98
CA PRO A 89 -11.35 -1.07 -9.59
C PRO A 89 -10.02 -0.70 -10.26
N VAL A 90 -9.17 -1.70 -10.56
CA VAL A 90 -7.89 -1.47 -11.23
C VAL A 90 -8.04 -0.92 -12.65
N ASP A 91 -9.15 -1.21 -13.34
CA ASP A 91 -9.44 -0.66 -14.68
C ASP A 91 -9.68 0.86 -14.66
N LEU A 92 -9.94 1.43 -13.49
CA LEU A 92 -10.16 2.86 -13.33
C LEU A 92 -8.91 3.61 -12.83
N LEU A 93 -7.85 2.91 -12.40
CA LEU A 93 -6.68 3.55 -11.80
C LEU A 93 -5.68 3.98 -12.88
N SER A 94 -5.15 5.19 -12.76
CA SER A 94 -4.12 5.69 -13.68
C SER A 94 -2.79 5.98 -12.98
N THR A 95 -1.83 6.41 -13.79
CA THR A 95 -0.41 6.62 -13.48
C THR A 95 -0.16 7.37 -12.16
N GLY A 96 -0.97 8.37 -11.82
CA GLY A 96 -0.82 9.17 -10.60
C GLY A 96 -1.04 8.38 -9.32
N TRP A 97 -1.99 7.43 -9.32
CA TRP A 97 -2.22 6.54 -8.18
C TRP A 97 -1.03 5.59 -7.99
N TYR A 98 -0.50 5.01 -9.08
CA TYR A 98 0.67 4.13 -9.04
C TYR A 98 1.95 4.87 -8.60
N ALA A 99 2.16 6.10 -9.09
CA ALA A 99 3.28 6.94 -8.64
C ALA A 99 3.20 7.22 -7.14
N GLY A 100 2.00 7.53 -6.64
CA GLY A 100 1.72 7.65 -5.22
C GLY A 100 2.05 6.37 -4.46
N LEU A 101 1.50 5.23 -4.89
CA LEU A 101 1.74 3.92 -4.25
C LEU A 101 3.24 3.60 -4.14
N ILE A 102 4.01 3.78 -5.21
CA ILE A 102 5.46 3.53 -5.21
C ILE A 102 6.15 4.47 -4.21
N GLY A 103 5.80 5.76 -4.22
CA GLY A 103 6.32 6.74 -3.27
C GLY A 103 6.03 6.36 -1.82
N TRP A 104 4.81 5.88 -1.56
CA TRP A 104 4.38 5.45 -0.24
C TRP A 104 5.15 4.22 0.25
N VAL A 105 5.27 3.19 -0.58
CA VAL A 105 6.01 1.96 -0.25
C VAL A 105 7.46 2.28 0.13
N ILE A 106 8.13 3.12 -0.66
CA ILE A 106 9.52 3.53 -0.39
C ILE A 106 9.61 4.31 0.92
N ALA A 107 8.66 5.21 1.17
CA ALA A 107 8.65 6.02 2.38
C ALA A 107 8.39 5.16 3.65
N VAL A 108 7.52 4.16 3.56
CA VAL A 108 7.26 3.22 4.66
C VAL A 108 8.46 2.30 4.91
N ASP A 109 9.12 1.74 3.89
CA ASP A 109 10.36 0.94 4.10
C ASP A 109 11.45 1.80 4.76
N ALA A 110 11.65 3.02 4.26
CA ALA A 110 12.62 3.94 4.85
C ALA A 110 12.27 4.32 6.30
N PHE A 111 10.99 4.48 6.63
CA PHE A 111 10.53 4.74 7.99
C PHE A 111 10.75 3.54 8.91
N ALA A 112 10.33 2.34 8.48
CA ALA A 112 10.48 1.10 9.24
C ALA A 112 11.95 0.74 9.46
N ALA A 113 12.80 0.90 8.43
CA ALA A 113 14.23 0.64 8.51
C ALA A 113 14.95 1.62 9.45
N ARG A 114 14.58 2.90 9.45
CA ARG A 114 15.12 3.91 10.38
C ARG A 114 14.76 3.57 11.82
N ARG A 115 13.48 3.29 12.10
CA ARG A 115 13.00 2.89 13.42
C ARG A 115 13.58 1.55 13.89
N GLY A 116 13.83 0.62 12.97
CA GLY A 116 14.45 -0.67 13.27
C GLY A 116 15.90 -0.59 13.72
N ARG A 117 16.62 0.49 13.38
CA ARG A 117 18.00 0.76 13.81
C ARG A 117 18.07 1.50 15.15
N GLU A 118 16.94 1.96 15.68
CA GLU A 118 16.94 2.65 16.96
C GLU A 118 17.24 1.65 18.09
N PRO A 119 18.10 2.01 19.06
CA PRO A 119 18.48 1.12 20.17
C PRO A 119 17.30 0.81 21.11
N LYS A 120 16.21 1.56 21.01
CA LYS A 120 14.99 1.33 21.79
C LYS A 120 14.27 0.07 21.30
N LEU A 121 14.11 -0.88 22.22
CA LEU A 121 13.28 -2.08 22.03
C LEU A 121 11.91 -1.70 21.45
N ALA A 122 11.54 -2.36 20.35
CA ALA A 122 10.25 -2.16 19.70
C ALA A 122 9.13 -2.65 20.63
N GLN A 123 8.20 -1.75 20.96
CA GLN A 123 6.98 -2.14 21.67
C GLN A 123 5.94 -2.66 20.66
N PRO A 124 5.03 -3.56 21.05
CA PRO A 124 3.98 -4.06 20.17
C PRO A 124 3.17 -2.95 19.48
N LYS A 125 2.88 -1.86 20.20
CA LYS A 125 2.17 -0.68 19.67
C LYS A 125 2.91 0.04 18.54
N ASP A 126 4.24 -0.08 18.47
CA ASP A 126 5.06 0.54 17.42
C ASP A 126 5.20 -0.38 16.20
N VAL A 127 4.84 -1.67 16.34
CA VAL A 127 4.99 -2.70 15.31
C VAL A 127 3.66 -2.94 14.59
N TRP A 128 2.55 -2.98 15.33
CA TRP A 128 1.23 -3.28 14.79
C TRP A 128 0.73 -2.34 13.67
N PRO A 129 0.91 -1.02 13.78
CA PRO A 129 0.53 -0.13 12.68
C PRO A 129 1.36 -0.40 11.41
N LEU A 130 2.62 -0.81 11.57
CA LEU A 130 3.50 -1.11 10.44
C LEU A 130 3.19 -2.46 9.79
N SER A 131 2.68 -3.44 10.54
CA SER A 131 2.34 -4.75 9.95
C SER A 131 1.15 -4.72 9.00
N LEU A 132 0.37 -3.63 8.97
CA LEU A 132 -0.60 -3.37 7.90
C LEU A 132 0.06 -3.30 6.52
N THR A 133 1.34 -2.91 6.47
CA THR A 133 2.15 -2.97 5.25
C THR A 133 2.97 -4.27 5.25
N PRO A 134 2.91 -5.08 4.18
CA PRO A 134 3.65 -6.33 4.07
C PRO A 134 5.13 -6.17 4.44
N GLY A 135 5.56 -6.97 5.42
CA GLY A 135 6.94 -7.05 5.88
C GLY A 135 7.43 -5.91 6.78
N MET A 136 6.73 -4.78 6.88
CA MET A 136 7.26 -3.59 7.57
C MET A 136 7.32 -3.74 9.09
N GLY A 137 6.41 -4.53 9.67
CA GLY A 137 6.52 -4.94 11.07
C GLY A 137 7.79 -5.76 11.35
N LEU A 138 8.20 -6.65 10.43
CA LEU A 138 9.44 -7.40 10.53
C LEU A 138 10.68 -6.50 10.37
N VAL A 139 10.64 -5.53 9.44
CA VAL A 139 11.71 -4.54 9.29
C VAL A 139 11.88 -3.74 10.58
N ARG A 140 10.78 -3.31 11.22
CA ARG A 140 10.81 -2.62 12.52
C ARG A 140 11.44 -3.46 13.63
N LEU A 141 11.24 -4.78 13.59
CA LEU A 141 11.88 -5.72 14.51
C LEU A 141 13.35 -5.96 14.15
N GLY A 142 13.84 -5.54 12.99
CA GLY A 142 15.23 -5.76 12.56
C GLY A 142 15.42 -6.97 11.65
N TYR A 143 14.35 -7.66 11.25
CA TYR A 143 14.37 -8.73 10.25
C TYR A 143 14.22 -8.15 8.83
N ALA A 144 15.11 -7.24 8.44
CA ALA A 144 14.98 -6.45 7.21
C ALA A 144 14.88 -7.31 5.93
N GLY A 145 15.67 -8.37 5.81
CA GLY A 145 15.62 -9.27 4.65
C GLY A 145 14.26 -9.95 4.49
N ARG A 146 13.75 -10.55 5.57
CA ARG A 146 12.43 -11.21 5.57
C ARG A 146 11.29 -10.21 5.31
N GLY A 147 11.37 -9.02 5.91
CA GLY A 147 10.40 -7.96 5.65
C GLY A 147 10.38 -7.54 4.17
N ARG A 148 11.54 -7.35 3.55
CA ARG A 148 11.62 -6.97 2.13
C ARG A 148 11.18 -8.09 1.18
N LEU A 149 11.34 -9.36 1.55
CA LEU A 149 10.78 -10.47 0.78
C LEU A 149 9.24 -10.42 0.75
N TRP A 150 8.60 -10.18 1.90
CA TRP A 150 7.14 -10.00 1.95
C TRP A 150 6.69 -8.77 1.16
N LEU A 151 7.44 -7.68 1.25
CA LEU A 151 7.16 -6.47 0.45
C LEU A 151 7.28 -6.75 -1.05
N ALA A 152 8.32 -7.46 -1.48
CA ALA A 152 8.52 -7.83 -2.87
C ALA A 152 7.39 -8.74 -3.39
N ALA A 153 6.96 -9.72 -2.59
CA ALA A 153 5.82 -10.57 -2.93
C ALA A 153 4.53 -9.76 -3.09
N ALA A 154 4.30 -8.77 -2.24
CA ALA A 154 3.13 -7.90 -2.34
C ALA A 154 3.18 -7.01 -3.59
N LEU A 155 4.35 -6.42 -3.88
CA LEU A 155 4.56 -5.62 -5.10
C LEU A 155 4.36 -6.45 -6.36
N LEU A 156 4.83 -7.69 -6.36
CA LEU A 156 4.61 -8.63 -7.46
C LEU A 156 3.12 -8.90 -7.66
N ALA A 157 2.37 -9.19 -6.60
CA ALA A 157 0.93 -9.42 -6.67
C ALA A 157 0.18 -8.18 -7.21
N VAL A 158 0.52 -6.98 -6.73
CA VAL A 158 -0.06 -5.72 -7.24
C VAL A 158 0.29 -5.50 -8.72
N ALA A 159 1.52 -5.81 -9.14
CA ALA A 159 1.91 -5.70 -10.53
C ALA A 159 1.13 -6.66 -11.43
N PHE A 160 0.91 -7.91 -10.99
CA PHE A 160 0.05 -8.87 -11.70
C PHE A 160 -1.39 -8.34 -11.85
N ILE A 161 -1.97 -7.81 -10.77
CA ILE A 161 -3.31 -7.20 -10.82
C ILE A 161 -3.34 -6.04 -11.83
N GLY A 162 -2.30 -5.19 -11.82
CA GLY A 162 -2.18 -4.04 -12.73
C GLY A 162 -2.06 -4.44 -14.20
N ILE A 163 -1.24 -5.46 -14.51
CA ILE A 163 -1.04 -5.94 -15.90
C ILE A 163 -2.31 -6.59 -16.45
N SER A 164 -3.15 -7.18 -15.58
CA SER A 164 -4.46 -7.72 -15.95
C SER A 164 -5.56 -6.65 -16.13
N GLY A 165 -5.27 -5.40 -15.78
CA GLY A 165 -6.18 -4.27 -16.00
C GLY A 165 -6.21 -3.82 -17.45
N VAL A 166 -7.33 -3.24 -17.87
CA VAL A 166 -7.45 -2.64 -19.21
C VAL A 166 -6.85 -1.23 -19.21
N ASN A 167 -6.00 -0.96 -20.19
CA ASN A 167 -5.31 0.33 -20.31
C ASN A 167 -6.18 1.40 -21.00
N ASP A 168 -5.82 2.66 -20.76
CA ASP A 168 -6.47 3.85 -21.34
C ASP A 168 -6.58 3.79 -22.87
N SER A 169 -5.52 3.35 -23.54
CA SER A 169 -5.51 3.20 -25.00
C SER A 169 -6.51 2.17 -25.52
N GLU A 170 -6.76 1.10 -24.77
CA GLU A 170 -7.72 0.07 -25.14
C GLU A 170 -9.14 0.58 -24.96
N PHE A 171 -9.44 1.28 -23.85
CA PHE A 171 -10.75 1.92 -23.68
C PHE A 171 -11.01 2.99 -24.75
N ALA A 172 -10.01 3.82 -25.10
CA ALA A 172 -10.13 4.81 -26.16
C ALA A 172 -10.42 4.19 -27.54
N TYR A 173 -9.78 3.05 -27.85
CA TYR A 173 -10.02 2.31 -29.09
C TYR A 173 -11.47 1.82 -29.18
N TRP A 174 -11.98 1.19 -28.13
CA TRP A 174 -13.35 0.64 -28.12
C TRP A 174 -14.43 1.71 -28.00
N ALA A 175 -14.11 2.85 -27.38
CA ALA A 175 -15.00 4.01 -27.31
C ALA A 175 -15.39 4.55 -28.69
N HIS A 176 -14.49 4.44 -29.69
CA HIS A 176 -14.82 4.78 -31.08
C HIS A 176 -16.01 3.98 -31.63
N TYR A 177 -16.18 2.74 -31.17
CA TYR A 177 -17.28 1.84 -31.53
C TYR A 177 -18.46 1.91 -30.56
N ASN A 178 -18.46 2.88 -29.63
CA ASN A 178 -19.47 3.05 -28.58
C ASN A 178 -19.71 1.78 -27.76
N THR A 179 -18.64 1.03 -27.49
CA THR A 179 -18.68 -0.22 -26.73
C THR A 179 -17.46 -0.35 -25.81
N THR A 180 -17.52 -1.27 -24.86
CA THR A 180 -16.37 -1.68 -24.06
C THR A 180 -15.53 -2.73 -24.78
N PRO A 181 -14.28 -2.95 -24.35
CA PRO A 181 -13.51 -4.11 -24.78
C PRO A 181 -14.26 -5.43 -24.52
N PRO A 182 -13.96 -6.50 -25.27
CA PRO A 182 -14.52 -7.81 -24.99
C PRO A 182 -14.13 -8.28 -23.59
N ASP A 183 -15.09 -8.85 -22.84
CA ASP A 183 -14.80 -9.40 -21.52
C ASP A 183 -13.90 -10.63 -21.66
N ARG A 184 -12.70 -10.56 -21.08
CA ARG A 184 -11.70 -11.65 -21.11
C ARG A 184 -11.84 -12.61 -19.93
N GLY A 185 -12.85 -12.42 -19.09
CA GLY A 185 -12.93 -13.07 -17.78
C GLY A 185 -11.93 -12.43 -16.81
N ARG A 186 -12.35 -12.28 -15.55
CA ARG A 186 -11.57 -11.56 -14.52
C ARG A 186 -10.92 -12.49 -13.49
N LEU A 187 -10.69 -13.75 -13.88
CA LEU A 187 -10.06 -14.74 -13.02
C LEU A 187 -8.64 -14.32 -12.63
N ASP A 188 -7.86 -13.75 -13.56
CA ASP A 188 -6.48 -13.33 -13.30
C ASP A 188 -6.41 -12.23 -12.23
N VAL A 189 -7.33 -11.26 -12.30
CA VAL A 189 -7.47 -10.20 -11.29
C VAL A 189 -7.87 -10.80 -9.94
N ALA A 190 -8.82 -11.74 -9.93
CA ALA A 190 -9.25 -12.42 -8.71
C ALA A 190 -8.12 -13.25 -8.07
N LEU A 191 -7.34 -13.97 -8.87
CA LEU A 191 -6.17 -14.73 -8.43
C LEU A 191 -5.07 -13.80 -7.90
N GLY A 192 -4.80 -12.68 -8.58
CA GLY A 192 -3.87 -11.66 -8.11
C GLY A 192 -4.31 -11.05 -6.78
N ALA A 193 -5.58 -10.72 -6.63
CA ALA A 193 -6.15 -10.20 -5.38
C ALA A 193 -6.10 -11.23 -4.25
N ALA A 194 -6.40 -12.51 -4.53
CA ALA A 194 -6.27 -13.60 -3.57
C ALA A 194 -4.81 -13.79 -3.13
N ALA A 195 -3.86 -13.75 -4.08
CA ALA A 195 -2.44 -13.81 -3.77
C ALA A 195 -1.99 -12.65 -2.89
N LEU A 196 -2.43 -11.42 -3.19
CA LEU A 196 -2.14 -10.24 -2.36
C LEU A 196 -2.71 -10.40 -0.95
N ALA A 197 -3.95 -10.89 -0.81
CA ALA A 197 -4.57 -11.15 0.49
C ALA A 197 -3.79 -12.21 1.30
N LEU A 198 -3.37 -13.30 0.65
CA LEU A 198 -2.53 -14.32 1.28
C LEU A 198 -1.19 -13.75 1.74
N VAL A 199 -0.54 -12.91 0.92
CA VAL A 199 0.71 -12.24 1.28
C VAL A 199 0.52 -11.32 2.50
N LEU A 200 -0.56 -10.53 2.53
CA LEU A 200 -0.89 -9.66 3.66
C LEU A 200 -1.07 -10.46 4.95
N VAL A 201 -1.91 -11.50 4.91
CA VAL A 201 -2.21 -12.35 6.07
C VAL A 201 -0.96 -13.11 6.54
N ALA A 202 -0.20 -13.70 5.62
CA ALA A 202 1.00 -14.47 5.96
C ALA A 202 2.09 -13.57 6.54
N SER A 203 2.32 -12.39 5.97
CA SER A 203 3.23 -11.36 6.51
C SER A 203 2.81 -10.91 7.92
N TRP A 204 1.51 -10.71 8.14
CA TRP A 204 0.96 -10.34 9.45
C TRP A 204 1.21 -11.43 10.50
N ILE A 205 0.89 -12.69 10.17
CA ILE A 205 1.14 -13.86 11.02
C ILE A 205 2.63 -14.00 11.33
N ASP A 206 3.48 -13.79 10.34
CA ASP A 206 4.93 -13.87 10.51
C ASP A 206 5.47 -12.79 11.46
N THR A 207 4.96 -11.56 11.32
CA THR A 207 5.26 -10.47 12.25
C THR A 207 4.81 -10.81 13.67
N TRP A 208 3.58 -11.30 13.84
CA TRP A 208 3.03 -11.72 15.13
C TRP A 208 3.86 -12.82 15.80
N ARG A 209 4.20 -13.88 15.05
CA ARG A 209 5.06 -14.96 15.54
C ARG A 209 6.43 -14.45 15.97
N SER A 210 7.00 -13.50 15.23
CA SER A 210 8.31 -12.93 15.53
C SER A 210 8.27 -12.01 16.75
N LEU A 211 7.18 -11.25 16.94
CA LEU A 211 6.94 -10.43 18.13
C LEU A 211 6.83 -11.31 19.38
N ARG A 212 5.96 -12.34 19.34
CA ARG A 212 5.71 -13.25 20.48
C ARG A 212 6.98 -13.96 20.95
N ARG A 213 7.85 -14.38 20.03
CA ARG A 213 9.14 -15.00 20.38
C ARG A 213 10.06 -14.05 21.14
N ARG A 214 10.03 -12.76 20.82
CA ARG A 214 10.86 -11.75 21.52
C ARG A 214 10.37 -11.45 22.91
N GLU A 215 9.06 -11.38 23.10
CA GLU A 215 8.46 -11.22 24.43
C GLU A 215 8.86 -12.38 25.34
N ILE A 216 8.72 -13.63 24.85
CA ILE A 216 9.13 -14.84 25.59
C ILE A 216 10.63 -14.81 25.96
N MET A 217 11.49 -14.41 25.02
CA MET A 217 12.94 -14.32 25.25
C MET A 217 13.29 -13.20 26.25
N GLY A 218 12.62 -12.05 26.15
CA GLY A 218 12.79 -10.94 27.08
C GLY A 218 12.42 -11.32 28.52
N ASP A 219 11.29 -12.01 28.68
CA ASP A 219 10.83 -12.54 29.98
C ASP A 219 11.81 -13.57 30.54
N TRP A 220 12.35 -14.45 29.70
CA TRP A 220 13.37 -15.42 30.12
C TRP A 220 14.65 -14.73 30.60
N LEU A 221 15.19 -13.78 29.82
CA LEU A 221 16.40 -13.01 30.21
C LEU A 221 16.19 -12.23 31.51
N ALA A 222 15.02 -11.62 31.68
CA ALA A 222 14.67 -10.90 32.90
C ALA A 222 14.65 -11.82 34.13
N ARG A 223 14.14 -13.06 33.99
CA ARG A 223 14.17 -14.07 35.05
C ARG A 223 15.59 -14.51 35.39
N VAL A 224 16.43 -14.79 34.39
CA VAL A 224 17.83 -15.19 34.60
C VAL A 224 18.61 -14.10 35.33
N ARG A 225 18.44 -12.84 34.92
CA ARG A 225 19.15 -11.69 35.54
C ARG A 225 18.77 -11.51 37.01
N ARG A 226 17.49 -11.65 37.36
CA ARG A 226 17.04 -11.60 38.78
C ARG A 226 17.67 -12.70 39.61
N ARG A 227 17.79 -13.92 39.07
CA ARG A 227 18.40 -15.06 39.77
C ARG A 227 19.89 -14.84 40.05
N SER A 228 20.62 -14.32 39.06
CA SER A 228 22.04 -13.98 39.24
C SER A 228 22.26 -12.89 40.30
N GLN A 229 21.34 -11.93 40.42
CA GLN A 229 21.43 -10.85 41.41
C GLN A 229 21.06 -11.30 42.83
N SER A 230 20.23 -12.34 42.97
CA SER A 230 19.91 -12.93 44.27
C SER A 230 20.99 -13.87 44.80
N GLU A 231 21.79 -14.48 43.93
CA GLU A 231 22.91 -15.37 44.33
C GLU A 231 24.20 -14.60 44.67
N SER A 232 24.29 -13.32 44.29
CA SER A 232 25.44 -12.44 44.59
C SER A 232 25.27 -11.60 45.86
N ARG A 233 24.24 -11.85 46.68
CA ARG A 233 23.98 -11.20 47.97
C ARG A 233 24.00 -12.24 49.08
#